data_AF-A0A832GHX5-F1
#
_entry.id   AF-A0A832GHX5-F1
#
_cell.length_a   1.000
_cell.length_b   1.000
_cell.length_c   1.000
_cell.angle_alpha   90.00
_cell.angle_beta   90.00
_cell.angle_gamma   90.00
#
_symmetry.space_group_name_H-M   'P 1'
#
loop_
_entity.id
_entity.type
_entity.pdbx_description
1 polymer ?
#
loop_
_entity_poly.entity_id
_entity_poly.type
_entity_poly.pdbx_seq_one_letter_code
_entity_poly.pdbx_strand_id
1 'polypeptide(L)'
;MIRHWTTLAALIEQLRSEIRGAVLVECARTNGGQVWFSLETHAGRLAVIHAPQQPIGTLYVRRSDPPRQRDHVFAMLAMKPIEDSTIADANRVVTFVLDDVELVVVAIPGAWANCVVRRRDDGVVIAS
;
A
#
# COMPACT_ATOMS: atom_id res chain seq x y z
N MET A 1 19.72 -2.66 6.87
CA MET A 1 18.96 -3.49 7.83
C MET A 1 17.59 -3.77 7.23
N ILE A 2 17.33 -5.00 6.79
CA ILE A 2 16.06 -5.40 6.17
C ILE A 2 15.12 -5.82 7.32
N ARG A 3 13.96 -5.15 7.45
CA ARG A 3 13.00 -5.42 8.52
C ARG A 3 11.96 -6.43 8.03
N HIS A 4 11.82 -7.56 8.74
CA HIS A 4 10.91 -8.67 8.43
C HIS A 4 9.43 -8.29 8.51
N TRP A 5 8.54 -9.06 7.88
CA TRP A 5 7.07 -8.87 7.76
C TRP A 5 6.27 -8.70 9.08
N THR A 6 6.74 -9.21 10.23
CA THR A 6 6.18 -8.86 11.56
C THR A 6 6.30 -7.36 11.86
N THR A 7 7.20 -6.68 11.17
CA THR A 7 7.40 -5.24 11.22
C THR A 7 6.38 -4.47 10.38
N LEU A 8 5.65 -5.10 9.45
CA LEU A 8 4.71 -4.38 8.58
C LEU A 8 3.49 -3.89 9.36
N ALA A 9 2.82 -4.80 10.06
CA ALA A 9 1.69 -4.41 10.91
C ALA A 9 2.12 -3.43 11.99
N ALA A 10 3.27 -3.68 12.62
CA ALA A 10 3.82 -2.76 13.61
C ALA A 10 4.11 -1.38 13.01
N LEU A 11 4.61 -1.32 11.77
CA LEU A 11 4.92 -0.07 11.08
C LEU A 11 3.67 0.66 10.62
N ILE A 12 2.67 -0.05 10.10
CA ILE A 12 1.39 0.57 9.72
C ILE A 12 0.62 1.01 10.95
N GLU A 13 0.59 0.21 12.01
CA GLU A 13 -0.02 0.61 13.28
C GLU A 13 0.71 1.82 13.89
N GLN A 14 2.05 1.82 13.85
CA GLN A 14 2.85 2.97 14.29
C GLN A 14 2.54 4.24 13.47
N LEU A 15 2.31 4.08 12.16
CA LEU A 15 2.02 5.19 11.25
C LEU A 15 0.53 5.44 11.07
N ARG A 16 -0.34 4.75 11.82
CA ARG A 16 -1.79 4.78 11.58
C ARG A 16 -2.37 6.19 11.71
N SER A 17 -1.87 6.96 12.67
CA SER A 17 -2.26 8.37 12.85
C SER A 17 -1.76 9.28 11.74
N GLU A 18 -0.62 8.97 11.10
CA GLU A 18 -0.11 9.71 9.94
C GLU A 18 -0.82 9.33 8.64
N ILE A 19 -1.19 8.06 8.50
CA ILE A 19 -1.87 7.48 7.33
C ILE A 19 -3.34 7.89 7.31
N ARG A 20 -4.00 7.95 8.47
CA ARG A 20 -5.40 8.39 8.55
C ARG A 20 -5.53 9.86 8.14
N GLY A 21 -6.35 10.11 7.12
CA GLY A 21 -6.49 11.43 6.51
C GLY A 21 -5.37 11.78 5.51
N ALA A 22 -4.40 10.89 5.29
CA ALA A 22 -3.44 11.06 4.21
C ALA A 22 -4.14 10.95 2.85
N VAL A 23 -3.63 11.68 1.87
CA VAL A 23 -4.15 11.64 0.49
C VAL A 23 -3.27 10.71 -0.33
N LEU A 24 -3.86 9.69 -0.95
CA LEU A 24 -3.16 8.83 -1.90
C LEU A 24 -2.98 9.59 -3.22
N VAL A 25 -1.80 10.15 -3.43
CA VAL A 25 -1.49 11.03 -4.58
C VAL A 25 -1.31 10.23 -5.86
N GLU A 26 -0.58 9.13 -5.77
CA GLU A 26 -0.34 8.26 -6.93
C GLU A 26 -0.10 6.81 -6.49
N CYS A 27 -0.51 5.90 -7.36
CA CYS A 27 -0.11 4.50 -7.32
C CYS A 27 0.74 4.22 -8.56
N ALA A 28 1.91 3.64 -8.41
CA ALA A 28 2.81 3.42 -9.54
C ALA A 28 3.56 2.09 -9.45
N ARG A 29 3.77 1.44 -10.57
CA ARG A 29 4.58 0.22 -10.69
C ARG A 29 5.92 0.56 -11.30
N THR A 30 7.01 0.11 -10.69
CA THR A 30 8.36 0.24 -11.24
C THR A 30 8.68 -0.93 -12.16
N ASN A 31 9.70 -0.76 -13.02
CA ASN A 31 10.22 -1.84 -13.87
C ASN A 31 10.68 -3.07 -13.07
N GLY A 32 11.03 -2.89 -11.80
CA GLY A 32 11.38 -3.98 -10.88
C GLY A 32 10.17 -4.73 -10.30
N GLY A 33 8.95 -4.37 -10.72
CA GLY A 33 7.69 -4.96 -10.23
C GLY A 33 7.22 -4.42 -8.88
N GLN A 34 7.90 -3.41 -8.32
CA GLN A 34 7.47 -2.80 -7.06
C GLN A 34 6.27 -1.90 -7.31
N VAL A 35 5.27 -1.94 -6.44
CA VAL A 35 4.14 -1.02 -6.45
C VAL A 35 4.32 0.00 -5.33
N TRP A 36 4.26 1.27 -5.69
CA TRP A 36 4.43 2.43 -4.82
C TRP A 36 3.09 3.10 -4.62
N PHE A 37 2.71 3.31 -3.38
CA PHE A 37 1.54 4.09 -2.97
C PHE A 37 2.06 5.37 -2.31
N SER A 38 2.09 6.46 -3.06
CA SER A 38 2.57 7.76 -2.59
C SER A 38 1.45 8.47 -1.85
N LEU A 39 1.66 8.69 -0.55
CA LEU A 39 0.76 9.36 0.37
C LEU A 39 1.30 10.75 0.69
N GLU A 40 0.44 11.76 0.63
CA GLU A 40 0.70 13.07 1.22
C GLU A 40 0.06 13.10 2.61
N THR A 41 0.88 13.20 3.65
CA THR A 41 0.42 13.31 5.04
C THR A 41 0.65 14.72 5.56
N HIS A 42 0.11 15.04 6.74
CA HIS A 42 0.39 16.31 7.42
C HIS A 42 1.88 16.47 7.80
N ALA A 43 2.62 15.36 7.93
CA ALA A 43 4.05 15.33 8.23
C ALA A 43 4.92 15.27 6.97
N GLY A 44 4.33 15.45 5.79
CA GLY A 44 4.96 15.41 4.48
C GLY A 44 4.75 14.10 3.73
N ARG A 45 5.52 13.92 2.65
CA ARG A 45 5.35 12.79 1.75
C ARG A 45 5.87 11.47 2.33
N LEU A 46 5.06 10.43 2.17
CA LEU A 46 5.30 9.08 2.63
C LEU A 46 4.95 8.10 1.51
N ALA A 47 5.77 7.07 1.28
CA ALA A 47 5.49 6.04 0.29
C ALA A 47 5.36 4.69 0.98
N VAL A 48 4.23 4.00 0.76
CA VAL A 48 4.07 2.58 1.09
C VAL A 48 4.48 1.79 -0.15
N ILE A 49 5.47 0.92 -0.03
CA ILE A 49 6.10 0.25 -1.16
C ILE A 49 5.94 -1.25 -1.01
N HIS A 50 5.20 -1.83 -1.94
CA HIS A 50 5.01 -3.26 -2.09
C HIS A 50 6.06 -3.79 -3.08
N ALA A 51 7.03 -4.57 -2.58
CA ALA A 51 8.09 -5.17 -3.36
C ALA A 51 7.87 -6.70 -3.44
N PRO A 52 7.30 -7.22 -4.54
CA PRO A 52 6.92 -8.63 -4.65
C PRO A 52 8.10 -9.57 -4.99
N GLN A 53 9.32 -9.07 -5.17
CA GLN A 53 10.44 -9.91 -5.60
C GLN A 53 10.81 -10.97 -4.55
N GLN A 54 10.96 -12.21 -5.03
CA GLN A 54 11.26 -13.41 -4.24
C GLN A 54 12.68 -13.37 -3.65
N PRO A 55 12.94 -14.05 -2.50
CA PRO A 55 12.08 -15.04 -1.83
C PRO A 55 11.08 -14.48 -0.80
N ILE A 56 11.14 -13.19 -0.48
CA ILE A 56 10.25 -12.58 0.54
C ILE A 56 9.65 -11.31 -0.02
N GLY A 57 8.40 -11.40 -0.52
CA GLY A 57 7.59 -10.23 -0.82
C GLY A 57 7.51 -9.33 0.41
N THR A 58 7.91 -8.06 0.26
CA THR A 58 8.06 -7.14 1.39
C THR A 58 7.24 -5.88 1.15
N LEU A 59 6.44 -5.49 2.14
CA LEU A 59 5.81 -4.17 2.20
C LEU A 59 6.61 -3.33 3.21
N TYR A 60 7.01 -2.11 2.83
CA TYR A 60 7.73 -1.19 3.71
C TYR A 60 7.36 0.25 3.43
N VAL A 61 7.64 1.13 4.40
CA VAL A 61 7.36 2.56 4.27
C VAL A 61 8.66 3.34 4.13
N ARG A 62 8.66 4.35 3.26
CA ARG A 62 9.81 5.24 3.04
C ARG A 62 9.34 6.68 2.87
N ARG A 63 10.05 7.62 3.50
CA ARG A 63 9.94 9.05 3.19
C ARG A 63 10.87 9.34 2.02
N SER A 64 10.36 9.30 0.80
CA SER A 64 11.13 9.61 -0.40
C SER A 64 10.20 9.97 -1.55
N ASP A 65 10.75 10.67 -2.54
CA ASP A 65 10.08 10.86 -3.81
C ASP A 65 9.91 9.54 -4.57
N PRO A 66 8.85 9.44 -5.38
CA PRO A 66 8.61 8.29 -6.23
C PRO A 66 9.69 8.12 -7.31
N PRO A 67 9.96 6.88 -7.76
CA PRO A 67 10.98 6.59 -8.76
C PRO A 67 10.67 7.25 -10.11
N ARG A 68 11.70 7.72 -10.82
CA ARG A 68 11.53 8.45 -12.10
C ARG A 68 10.97 7.58 -13.23
N GLN A 69 11.32 6.30 -13.27
CA GLN A 69 10.80 5.34 -14.24
C GLN A 69 9.71 4.50 -13.59
N ARG A 70 8.44 4.80 -13.93
CA ARG A 70 7.27 4.17 -13.35
C ARG A 70 6.07 4.24 -14.30
N ASP A 71 5.22 3.24 -14.22
CA ASP A 71 3.90 3.21 -14.86
C ASP A 71 2.83 3.49 -13.80
N HIS A 72 1.89 4.38 -14.10
CA HIS A 72 0.77 4.63 -13.20
C HIS A 72 -0.17 3.42 -13.19
N VAL A 73 -0.48 2.92 -12.01
CA VAL A 73 -1.48 1.86 -11.77
C VAL A 73 -2.58 2.42 -10.88
N PHE A 74 -3.77 1.81 -10.86
CA PHE A 74 -4.89 2.25 -10.01
C PHE A 74 -5.16 3.76 -10.03
N ALA A 75 -5.11 4.40 -11.20
CA ALA A 75 -5.25 5.85 -11.34
C ALA A 75 -6.56 6.39 -10.71
N MET A 76 -7.61 5.56 -10.62
CA MET A 76 -8.87 5.85 -9.93
C MET A 76 -8.73 6.15 -8.42
N LEU A 77 -7.62 5.77 -7.79
CA LEU A 77 -7.36 6.03 -6.38
C LEU A 77 -6.63 7.35 -6.14
N ALA A 78 -6.15 8.01 -7.19
CA ALA A 78 -5.42 9.27 -7.07
C ALA A 78 -6.29 10.35 -6.42
N MET A 79 -5.69 11.11 -5.53
CA MET A 79 -6.31 12.18 -4.74
C MET A 79 -7.40 11.72 -3.76
N LYS A 80 -7.61 10.41 -3.57
CA LYS A 80 -8.56 9.93 -2.56
C LYS A 80 -7.93 9.96 -1.15
N PRO A 81 -8.64 10.45 -0.12
CA PRO A 81 -8.18 10.38 1.25
C PRO A 81 -8.29 8.94 1.79
N ILE A 82 -7.38 8.57 2.68
CA ILE A 82 -7.46 7.32 3.44
C ILE A 82 -8.30 7.57 4.69
N GLU A 83 -9.47 6.92 4.76
CA GLU A 83 -10.40 7.05 5.89
C GLU A 83 -9.95 6.23 7.09
N ASP A 84 -9.47 5.01 6.82
CA ASP A 84 -8.96 4.06 7.81
C ASP A 84 -8.00 3.07 7.15
N SER A 85 -7.29 2.32 7.98
CA SER A 85 -6.50 1.18 7.56
C SER A 85 -6.66 0.03 8.54
N THR A 86 -6.74 -1.19 8.01
CA THR A 86 -6.87 -2.41 8.81
C THR A 86 -5.79 -3.41 8.45
N ILE A 87 -5.39 -4.21 9.44
CA ILE A 87 -4.41 -5.28 9.25
C ILE A 87 -5.05 -6.61 9.64
N ALA A 88 -4.93 -7.61 8.76
CA ALA A 88 -5.54 -8.93 8.93
C ALA A 88 -4.57 -10.06 8.55
N ASP A 89 -5.04 -11.29 8.72
CA ASP A 89 -4.32 -12.53 8.37
C ASP A 89 -2.88 -12.58 8.92
N ALA A 90 -2.76 -12.54 10.25
CA ALA A 90 -1.46 -12.56 10.93
C ALA A 90 -0.45 -11.53 10.37
N ASN A 91 -0.93 -10.31 10.09
CA ASN A 91 -0.15 -9.16 9.61
C ASN A 91 0.28 -9.21 8.13
N ARG A 92 -0.38 -10.05 7.33
CA ARG A 92 -0.03 -10.26 5.92
C ARG A 92 -0.92 -9.47 4.96
N VAL A 93 -2.08 -9.03 5.41
CA VAL A 93 -3.02 -8.26 4.60
C VAL A 93 -3.21 -6.89 5.20
N VAL A 94 -2.97 -5.87 4.40
CA VAL A 94 -3.18 -4.47 4.74
C VAL A 94 -4.27 -3.93 3.83
N THR A 95 -5.31 -3.36 4.41
CA THR A 95 -6.37 -2.71 3.65
C THR A 95 -6.36 -1.23 3.97
N PHE A 96 -6.34 -0.39 2.95
CA PHE A 96 -6.63 1.03 3.04
C PHE A 96 -8.05 1.27 2.54
N VAL A 97 -8.85 1.97 3.34
CA VAL A 97 -10.23 2.32 2.98
C VAL A 97 -10.22 3.72 2.39
N LEU A 98 -10.69 3.85 1.14
CA LEU A 98 -10.76 5.12 0.42
C LEU A 98 -12.16 5.28 -0.17
N ASP A 99 -13.01 6.07 0.48
CA ASP A 99 -14.35 6.40 -0.02
C ASP A 99 -15.19 5.12 -0.26
N ASP A 100 -15.54 4.84 -1.53
CA ASP A 100 -16.31 3.69 -2.00
C ASP A 100 -15.48 2.44 -2.32
N VAL A 101 -14.15 2.52 -2.18
CA VAL A 101 -13.22 1.45 -2.55
C VAL A 101 -12.22 1.11 -1.44
N GLU A 102 -11.67 -0.08 -1.53
CA GLU A 102 -10.63 -0.58 -0.65
C GLU A 102 -9.42 -1.02 -1.48
N LEU A 103 -8.25 -0.48 -1.12
CA LEU A 103 -6.97 -0.96 -1.63
C LEU A 103 -6.44 -2.03 -0.68
N VAL A 104 -6.42 -3.27 -1.13
CA VAL A 104 -5.94 -4.43 -0.38
C VAL A 104 -4.55 -4.80 -0.87
N VAL A 105 -3.56 -4.74 0.03
CA VAL A 105 -2.18 -5.12 -0.22
C VAL A 105 -1.88 -6.41 0.55
N VAL A 106 -1.55 -7.46 -0.17
CA VAL A 106 -1.28 -8.80 0.35
C VAL A 106 0.21 -9.06 0.26
N ALA A 107 0.87 -9.14 1.41
CA ALA A 107 2.30 -9.42 1.55
C ALA A 107 2.50 -10.77 2.25
N ILE A 108 2.41 -11.87 1.48
CA ILE A 108 2.62 -13.23 1.98
C ILE A 108 4.06 -13.68 1.71
N PRO A 109 4.88 -14.00 2.73
CA PRO A 109 6.22 -14.54 2.54
C PRO A 109 6.21 -15.86 1.77
N GLY A 110 7.09 -16.01 0.76
CA GLY A 110 7.21 -17.24 -0.02
C GLY A 110 6.07 -17.53 -1.01
N ALA A 111 5.06 -16.65 -1.10
CA ALA A 111 3.95 -16.74 -2.04
C ALA A 111 3.87 -15.48 -2.93
N TRP A 112 2.90 -15.44 -3.85
CA TRP A 112 2.65 -14.27 -4.68
C TRP A 112 2.04 -13.14 -3.85
N ALA A 113 2.88 -12.14 -3.56
CA ALA A 113 2.43 -10.89 -2.99
C ALA A 113 1.71 -10.07 -4.08
N ASN A 114 0.56 -9.47 -3.77
CA ASN A 114 -0.27 -8.78 -4.74
C ASN A 114 -0.99 -7.58 -4.12
N CYS A 115 -1.50 -6.68 -4.96
CA CYS A 115 -2.37 -5.59 -4.53
C CYS A 115 -3.59 -5.51 -5.44
N VAL A 116 -4.77 -5.35 -4.85
CA VAL A 116 -6.03 -5.27 -5.57
C VAL A 116 -6.87 -4.11 -5.07
N VAL A 117 -7.71 -3.58 -5.94
CA VAL A 117 -8.75 -2.62 -5.58
C VAL A 117 -10.09 -3.32 -5.66
N ARG A 118 -10.89 -3.22 -4.60
CA ARG A 118 -12.24 -3.75 -4.55
C ARG A 118 -13.24 -2.69 -4.13
N ARG A 119 -14.51 -2.85 -4.53
CA ARG A 119 -15.60 -2.02 -4.01
C ARG A 119 -15.90 -2.39 -2.57
N ARG A 120 -16.18 -1.37 -1.75
CA ARG A 120 -16.36 -1.53 -0.30
C ARG A 120 -17.70 -2.19 0.07
N ASP A 121 -18.73 -1.96 -0.73
CA ASP A 121 -20.11 -2.42 -0.48
C ASP A 121 -20.30 -3.91 -0.72
N ASP A 122 -19.75 -4.44 -1.81
CA ASP A 122 -19.95 -5.83 -2.25
C ASP A 122 -18.65 -6.66 -2.30
N GLY A 123 -17.50 -6.04 -2.05
CA GLY A 123 -16.19 -6.70 -2.04
C GLY A 123 -15.68 -7.11 -3.42
N VAL A 124 -16.33 -6.70 -4.52
CA VAL A 124 -15.96 -7.08 -5.88
C VAL A 124 -14.64 -6.42 -6.27
N VAL A 125 -13.68 -7.23 -6.72
CA VAL A 125 -12.40 -6.75 -7.27
C VAL A 125 -12.65 -6.04 -8.60
N ILE A 126 -12.21 -4.78 -8.68
CA ILE A 126 -12.36 -3.92 -9.85
C ILE A 126 -11.02 -3.61 -10.54
N ALA A 127 -9.88 -3.89 -9.88
CA ALA A 127 -8.55 -3.83 -10.49
C ALA A 127 -7.53 -4.70 -9.71
N SER A 128 -6.49 -5.20 -10.39
CA SER A 128 -5.33 -5.94 -9.83
C SER A 128 -4.04 -5.66 -10.61
#